data_AF-A0A4Y9ZJM1-F1
#
_entry.id   AF-A0A4Y9ZJM1-F1
#
_cell.length_a   1.000
_cell.length_b   1.000
_cell.length_c   1.000
_cell.angle_alpha   90.00
_cell.angle_beta   90.00
_cell.angle_gamma   90.00
#
_symmetry.space_group_name_H-M   'P 1'
#
loop_
_entity.id
_entity.type
_entity.pdbx_description
1 polymer ?
#
loop_
_entity_poly.entity_id
_entity_poly.type
_entity_poly.pdbx_seq_one_letter_code
_entity_poly.pdbx_strand_id
1 'polypeptide(L)'
;MSSEGFVFGSTAVGGPAQVEQPFAQESCSSDSEFGVPAQFVDAIANAFNFGEAENDLRARLHVYAQLGKQLLRAEIATGVFNLAATLELTKERRFVNDQQRLLQAMLVDLSIRLDDTFTLSNEQKVNVRLMAAEMLFKSTCINFMHMHLNVMDKLKEDAKTLRFNNIFGNLARKRYLMMVIKRICSSQRNSFREMIRDSVTGNNTKTLEDFVYDACVRFSRGDYNQVGHIATARFAILRRFAYEHLDLLDRGESEDGSDDMASADRASPSPDRSPATHAASLEEGEAKRKRKRKSAGVLRPKKGVDFWSEVEKWFVAHRTEWGAKWSTVPWKNYIHDTVDKDHEKYKAQEVFNPYMMQDISGDAGQMSAMETDGGIATASSSAGSTGLMSTLLGAFSAL
;
A
#
# COMPACT_ATOMS: atom_id res chain seq x y z
N MET A 1 11.49 -3.90 23.01
CA MET A 1 11.42 -2.44 22.82
C MET A 1 11.38 -1.86 24.21
N SER A 2 12.51 -1.29 24.62
CA SER A 2 12.78 -0.86 25.99
C SER A 2 11.91 0.33 26.36
N SER A 3 11.17 0.19 27.46
CA SER A 3 10.40 1.27 28.09
C SER A 3 11.36 2.20 28.81
N GLU A 4 11.76 3.29 28.15
CA GLU A 4 12.46 4.38 28.82
C GLU A 4 11.45 5.17 29.66
N GLY A 5 11.63 5.10 30.98
CA GLY A 5 10.86 5.83 31.96
C GLY A 5 11.16 7.32 31.88
N PHE A 6 10.12 8.10 31.55
CA PHE A 6 10.16 9.55 31.54
C PHE A 6 10.12 10.06 32.99
N VAL A 7 11.28 10.44 33.53
CA VAL A 7 11.42 11.01 34.87
C VAL A 7 10.99 12.48 34.82
N PHE A 8 9.90 12.81 35.50
CA PHE A 8 9.51 14.20 35.76
C PHE A 8 10.53 14.83 36.70
N GLY A 9 11.44 15.65 36.15
CA GLY A 9 12.31 16.53 36.92
C GLY A 9 11.47 17.62 37.59
N SER A 10 11.24 17.47 38.90
CA SER A 10 10.68 18.51 39.76
C SER A 10 11.72 19.62 39.92
N THR A 11 11.58 20.69 39.15
CA THR A 11 12.32 21.93 39.39
C THR A 11 11.77 22.58 40.65
N ALA A 12 12.59 22.58 41.70
CA ALA A 12 12.32 23.23 42.97
C ALA A 12 11.93 24.70 42.75
N VAL A 13 10.69 25.04 43.10
CA VAL A 13 10.20 26.40 43.21
C VAL A 13 10.96 27.05 44.36
N GLY A 14 11.88 27.95 44.03
CA GLY A 14 12.51 28.84 45.01
C GLY A 14 11.43 29.70 45.67
N GLY A 15 11.26 29.53 46.98
CA GLY A 15 10.33 30.32 47.77
C GLY A 15 10.70 31.81 47.73
N PRO A 16 9.72 32.72 47.64
CA PRO A 16 10.00 34.15 47.74
C PRO A 16 10.56 34.46 49.13
N ALA A 17 11.69 35.18 49.13
CA ALA A 17 12.33 35.68 50.33
C ALA A 17 11.33 36.50 51.16
N GLN A 18 11.13 36.10 52.42
CA GLN A 18 10.38 36.89 53.38
C GLN A 18 11.19 38.16 53.69
N VAL A 19 10.71 39.29 53.18
CA VAL A 19 11.12 40.61 53.64
C VAL A 19 10.30 40.92 54.89
N GLU A 20 10.89 40.70 56.06
CA GLU A 20 10.34 41.20 57.32
C GLU A 20 10.33 42.74 57.28
N GLN A 21 9.14 43.33 57.11
CA GLN A 21 8.93 44.75 57.38
C GLN A 21 8.49 44.93 58.84
N PRO A 22 9.12 45.85 59.60
CA PRO A 22 8.72 46.16 60.96
C PRO A 22 7.38 46.90 60.98
N PHE A 23 6.38 46.30 61.62
CA PHE A 23 5.09 46.95 61.91
C PHE A 23 5.30 48.04 62.97
N ALA A 24 5.43 49.29 62.54
CA ALA A 24 5.29 50.45 63.40
C ALA A 24 3.81 50.61 63.78
N GLN A 25 3.50 50.56 65.07
CA GLN A 25 2.18 50.89 65.60
C GLN A 25 2.01 52.42 65.59
N GLU A 26 1.38 52.93 64.53
CA GLU A 26 0.90 54.30 64.48
C GLU A 26 -0.43 54.43 65.24
N SER A 27 -0.49 55.41 66.13
CA SER A 27 -1.63 55.75 66.98
C SER A 27 -2.83 56.25 66.17
N CYS A 28 -3.98 55.58 66.33
CA CYS A 28 -5.26 55.90 65.70
C CYS A 28 -5.78 57.30 66.10
N SER A 29 -5.64 58.28 65.20
CA SER A 29 -6.53 59.43 65.10
C SER A 29 -7.76 59.02 64.29
N SER A 30 -8.94 59.08 64.90
CA SER A 30 -10.23 58.61 64.39
C SER A 30 -10.87 59.58 63.40
N ASP A 31 -10.19 59.91 62.31
CA ASP A 31 -10.86 60.41 61.12
C ASP A 31 -11.25 59.19 60.29
N SER A 32 -12.56 58.90 60.27
CA SER A 32 -13.15 57.83 59.47
C SER A 32 -13.04 58.18 57.98
N GLU A 33 -11.84 58.01 57.44
CA GLU A 33 -11.54 58.23 56.04
C GLU A 33 -12.12 57.07 55.23
N PHE A 34 -13.30 57.28 54.67
CA PHE A 34 -13.97 56.32 53.81
C PHE A 34 -13.20 56.18 52.49
N GLY A 35 -13.03 54.93 52.02
CA GLY A 35 -12.31 54.64 50.78
C GLY A 35 -10.89 54.11 50.99
N VAL A 36 -10.32 53.62 49.89
CA VAL A 36 -8.95 53.07 49.83
C VAL A 36 -8.15 53.92 48.83
N PRO A 37 -6.92 54.36 49.17
CA PRO A 37 -6.10 55.14 48.25
C PRO A 37 -5.81 54.40 46.94
N ALA A 38 -5.72 55.12 45.82
CA ALA A 38 -5.38 54.54 44.51
C ALA A 38 -4.05 53.76 44.55
N GLN A 39 -3.07 54.25 45.32
CA GLN A 39 -1.78 53.60 45.52
C GLN A 39 -1.90 52.19 46.12
N PHE A 40 -2.89 51.95 47.00
CA PHE A 40 -3.14 50.60 47.53
C PHE A 40 -3.69 49.68 46.43
N VAL A 41 -4.64 50.17 45.63
CA VAL A 41 -5.20 49.39 44.51
C VAL A 41 -4.09 49.03 43.51
N ASP A 42 -3.19 49.97 43.24
CA ASP A 42 -2.01 49.76 42.40
C ASP A 42 -1.00 48.78 43.01
N ALA A 43 -0.79 48.82 44.34
CA ALA A 43 0.06 47.86 45.04
C ALA A 43 -0.52 46.43 44.96
N ILE A 44 -1.84 46.28 45.13
CA ILE A 44 -2.52 44.99 44.93
C ILE A 44 -2.42 44.55 43.47
N ALA A 45 -2.68 45.43 42.50
CA ALA A 45 -2.56 45.10 41.08
C ALA A 45 -1.14 44.59 40.73
N ASN A 46 -0.11 45.24 41.28
CA ASN A 46 1.28 44.81 41.11
C ASN A 46 1.55 43.47 41.81
N ALA A 47 1.01 43.23 43.00
CA ALA A 47 1.15 41.96 43.72
C ALA A 47 0.58 40.76 42.94
N PHE A 48 -0.50 40.98 42.17
CA PHE A 48 -1.11 39.99 41.28
C PHE A 48 -0.56 40.02 39.84
N ASN A 49 0.56 40.71 39.61
CA ASN A 49 1.21 40.84 38.30
C ASN A 49 0.28 41.36 37.18
N PHE A 50 -0.61 42.32 37.49
CA PHE A 50 -1.36 43.07 36.48
C PHE A 50 -0.49 44.21 35.93
N GLY A 51 0.38 43.84 34.99
CA GLY A 51 1.28 44.76 34.31
C GLY A 51 0.56 45.63 33.28
N GLU A 52 1.32 46.27 32.40
CA GLU A 52 0.77 47.13 31.35
C GLU A 52 -0.12 46.35 30.35
N ALA A 53 0.18 45.07 30.11
CA ALA A 53 -0.59 44.21 29.22
C ALA A 53 -1.99 43.89 29.77
N GLU A 54 -2.18 43.94 31.09
CA GLU A 54 -3.44 43.67 31.79
C GLU A 54 -4.05 44.94 32.40
N ASN A 55 -3.84 46.09 31.75
CA ASN A 55 -4.38 47.36 32.22
C ASN A 55 -5.92 47.35 32.32
N ASP A 56 -6.62 46.49 31.56
CA ASP A 56 -8.06 46.27 31.70
C ASP A 56 -8.44 45.68 33.07
N LEU A 57 -7.62 44.76 33.61
CA LEU A 57 -7.83 44.16 34.93
C LEU A 57 -7.53 45.17 36.03
N ARG A 58 -6.45 45.94 35.89
CA ARG A 58 -6.09 47.02 36.80
C ARG A 58 -7.18 48.09 36.87
N ALA A 59 -7.71 48.51 35.72
CA ALA A 59 -8.83 49.46 35.66
C ALA A 59 -10.08 48.95 36.38
N ARG A 60 -10.39 47.64 36.29
CA ARG A 60 -11.53 47.05 37.01
C ARG A 60 -11.39 47.13 38.53
N LEU A 61 -10.17 46.98 39.06
CA LEU A 61 -9.91 47.15 40.50
C LEU A 61 -10.17 48.59 40.95
N HIS A 62 -9.69 49.58 40.17
CA HIS A 62 -9.93 50.99 40.45
C HIS A 62 -11.42 51.35 40.37
N VAL A 63 -12.15 50.83 39.39
CA VAL A 63 -13.61 51.00 39.28
C VAL A 63 -14.32 50.41 40.50
N TYR A 64 -13.95 49.21 40.95
CA TYR A 64 -14.53 48.60 42.15
C TYR A 64 -14.29 49.45 43.41
N ALA A 65 -13.05 49.91 43.61
CA ALA A 65 -12.70 50.79 44.73
C ALA A 65 -13.47 52.13 44.69
N GLN A 66 -13.69 52.68 43.49
CA GLN A 66 -14.48 53.90 43.30
C GLN A 66 -15.96 53.71 43.62
N LEU A 67 -16.54 52.57 43.27
CA LEU A 67 -17.92 52.21 43.60
C LEU A 67 -18.10 51.96 45.11
N GLY A 68 -17.07 51.43 45.77
CA GLY A 68 -17.08 51.10 47.19
C GLY A 68 -16.87 52.28 48.15
N LYS A 69 -16.75 53.54 47.68
CA LYS A 69 -16.37 54.71 48.51
C LYS A 69 -17.22 54.96 49.77
N GLN A 70 -18.41 54.37 49.88
CA GLN A 70 -19.29 54.50 51.05
C GLN A 70 -19.11 53.38 52.09
N LEU A 71 -18.33 52.35 51.77
CA LEU A 71 -18.06 51.21 52.64
C LEU A 71 -16.87 51.49 53.57
N LEU A 72 -16.72 50.67 54.61
CA LEU A 72 -15.57 50.75 55.49
C LEU A 72 -14.30 50.40 54.71
N ARG A 73 -13.19 51.10 55.00
CA ARG A 73 -11.90 50.88 54.31
C ARG A 73 -11.45 49.42 54.31
N ALA A 74 -11.65 48.71 55.43
CA ALA A 74 -11.32 47.29 55.55
C ALA A 74 -12.16 46.39 54.63
N GLU A 75 -13.45 46.73 54.44
CA GLU A 75 -14.34 46.00 53.55
C GLU A 75 -13.93 46.19 52.10
N ILE A 76 -13.62 47.44 51.68
CA ILE A 76 -13.15 47.74 50.34
C ILE A 76 -11.81 47.04 50.08
N ALA A 77 -10.86 47.09 51.02
CA ALA A 77 -9.57 46.44 50.87
C ALA A 77 -9.70 44.92 50.67
N THR A 78 -10.55 44.28 51.47
CA THR A 78 -10.85 42.84 51.34
C THR A 78 -11.54 42.53 50.01
N GLY A 79 -12.49 43.37 49.60
CA GLY A 79 -13.19 43.24 48.31
C GLY A 79 -12.27 43.40 47.10
N VAL A 80 -11.37 44.39 47.13
CA VAL A 80 -10.34 44.61 46.09
C VAL A 80 -9.40 43.41 46.01
N PHE A 81 -8.95 42.87 47.15
CA PHE A 81 -8.11 41.68 47.18
C PHE A 81 -8.82 40.45 46.59
N ASN A 82 -10.05 40.18 47.00
CA ASN A 82 -10.84 39.05 46.47
C ASN A 82 -11.13 39.19 44.97
N LEU A 83 -11.41 40.42 44.52
CA LEU A 83 -11.57 40.71 43.10
C LEU A 83 -10.27 40.46 42.34
N ALA A 84 -9.12 40.90 42.86
CA ALA A 84 -7.82 40.66 42.26
C ALA A 84 -7.52 39.15 42.11
N ALA A 85 -7.75 38.35 43.15
CA ALA A 85 -7.62 36.89 43.08
C ALA A 85 -8.54 36.26 42.00
N THR A 86 -9.76 36.77 41.84
CA THR A 86 -10.69 36.29 40.79
C THR A 86 -10.21 36.69 39.39
N LEU A 87 -9.66 37.90 39.25
CA LEU A 87 -9.10 38.38 37.98
C LEU A 87 -7.82 37.62 37.60
N GLU A 88 -7.01 37.20 38.57
CA GLU A 88 -5.85 36.32 38.34
C GLU A 88 -6.28 34.97 37.76
N LEU A 89 -7.27 34.29 38.35
CA LEU A 89 -7.83 33.06 37.78
C LEU A 89 -8.39 33.28 36.36
N THR A 90 -8.98 34.44 36.11
CA THR A 90 -9.48 34.81 34.78
C THR A 90 -8.32 35.00 33.79
N LYS A 91 -7.23 35.63 34.21
CA LYS A 91 -5.99 35.81 33.44
C LYS A 91 -5.38 34.45 33.08
N GLU A 92 -5.22 33.55 34.04
CA GLU A 92 -4.72 32.20 33.81
C GLU A 92 -5.62 31.41 32.85
N ARG A 93 -6.94 31.50 33.01
CA ARG A 93 -7.89 30.87 32.08
C ARG A 93 -7.74 31.42 30.66
N ARG A 94 -7.56 32.74 30.48
CA ARG A 94 -7.29 33.34 29.16
C ARG A 94 -6.03 32.75 28.56
N PHE A 95 -4.94 32.70 29.33
CA PHE A 95 -3.67 32.12 28.91
C PHE A 95 -3.81 30.64 28.47
N VAL A 96 -4.43 29.80 29.29
CA VAL A 96 -4.65 28.38 28.96
C VAL A 96 -5.52 28.21 27.71
N ASN A 97 -6.57 29.02 27.57
CA ASN A 97 -7.41 28.98 26.37
C ASN A 97 -6.65 29.39 25.11
N ASP A 98 -5.77 30.38 25.19
CA ASP A 98 -4.95 30.81 24.07
C ASP A 98 -3.91 29.73 23.69
N GLN A 99 -3.31 29.06 24.68
CA GLN A 99 -2.45 27.90 24.43
C GLN A 99 -3.21 26.72 23.80
N GLN A 100 -4.43 26.46 24.27
CA GLN A 100 -5.30 25.42 23.70
C GLN A 100 -5.67 25.73 22.24
N ARG A 101 -5.98 26.99 21.93
CA ARG A 101 -6.25 27.44 20.56
C ARG A 101 -5.03 27.28 19.65
N LEU A 102 -3.85 27.62 20.16
CA LEU A 102 -2.59 27.43 19.43
C LEU A 102 -2.34 25.94 19.13
N LEU A 103 -2.51 25.06 20.13
CA LEU A 103 -2.37 23.61 19.95
C LEU A 103 -3.38 23.08 18.93
N GLN A 104 -4.64 23.51 19.00
CA GLN A 104 -5.66 23.13 18.02
C GLN A 104 -5.27 23.58 16.61
N ALA A 105 -4.77 24.81 16.43
CA ALA A 105 -4.30 25.29 15.14
C ALA A 105 -3.12 24.44 14.60
N MET A 106 -2.17 24.07 15.48
CA MET A 106 -1.06 23.18 15.11
C MET A 106 -1.53 21.77 14.72
N LEU A 107 -2.51 21.21 15.43
CA LEU A 107 -3.07 19.89 15.09
C LEU A 107 -3.81 19.91 13.75
N VAL A 108 -4.51 21.01 13.43
CA VAL A 108 -5.15 21.20 12.13
C VAL A 108 -4.09 21.28 11.02
N ASP A 109 -3.02 22.06 11.20
CA ASP A 109 -1.93 22.15 10.21
C ASP A 109 -1.22 20.80 10.01
N LEU A 110 -0.93 20.07 11.10
CA LEU A 110 -0.37 18.71 11.02
C LEU A 110 -1.29 17.76 10.28
N SER A 111 -2.60 17.81 10.53
CA SER A 111 -3.59 16.99 9.81
C SER A 111 -3.57 17.26 8.30
N ILE A 112 -3.51 18.53 7.90
CA ILE A 112 -3.44 18.92 6.47
C ILE A 112 -2.16 18.38 5.83
N ARG A 113 -1.01 18.58 6.48
CA ARG A 113 0.28 18.09 5.95
C ARG A 113 0.34 16.57 5.85
N LEU A 114 -0.26 15.85 6.80
CA LEU A 114 -0.35 14.39 6.77
C LEU A 114 -1.24 13.90 5.62
N ASP A 115 -2.25 14.67 5.23
CA ASP A 115 -3.07 14.37 4.06
C ASP A 115 -2.31 14.64 2.74
N ASP A 116 -1.55 15.73 2.66
CA ASP A 116 -0.76 16.08 1.47
C ASP A 116 0.43 15.13 1.23
N THR A 117 1.02 14.61 2.30
CA THR A 117 2.17 13.69 2.24
C THR A 117 1.77 12.22 2.19
N PHE A 118 0.48 11.93 2.01
CA PHE A 118 -0.02 10.57 1.99
C PHE A 118 0.62 9.74 0.88
N THR A 119 1.19 8.60 1.25
CA THR A 119 1.68 7.58 0.32
C THR A 119 1.21 6.20 0.77
N LEU A 120 1.04 5.28 -0.18
CA LEU A 120 0.73 3.89 0.15
C LEU A 120 1.97 3.22 0.75
N SER A 121 1.76 2.44 1.81
CA SER A 121 2.83 1.62 2.38
C SER A 121 3.28 0.55 1.39
N ASN A 122 4.50 0.04 1.56
CA ASN A 122 5.01 -1.02 0.69
C ASN A 122 4.18 -2.31 0.81
N GLU A 123 3.68 -2.63 2.00
CA GLU A 123 2.73 -3.72 2.22
C GLU A 123 1.43 -3.54 1.41
N GLN A 124 0.83 -2.35 1.43
CA GLN A 124 -0.36 -2.04 0.62
C GLN A 124 -0.09 -2.19 -0.88
N LYS A 125 1.06 -1.71 -1.38
CA LYS A 125 1.43 -1.86 -2.80
C LYS A 125 1.59 -3.33 -3.20
N VAL A 126 2.17 -4.16 -2.32
CA VAL A 126 2.27 -5.62 -2.52
C VAL A 126 0.87 -6.24 -2.59
N ASN A 127 -0.03 -5.88 -1.67
CA ASN A 127 -1.41 -6.37 -1.70
C ASN A 127 -2.16 -5.98 -2.97
N VAL A 128 -1.99 -4.74 -3.47
CA VAL A 128 -2.56 -4.31 -4.76
C VAL A 128 -2.02 -5.16 -5.91
N ARG A 129 -0.71 -5.46 -5.90
CA ARG A 129 -0.07 -6.29 -6.94
C ARG A 129 -0.62 -7.72 -6.93
N LEU A 130 -0.73 -8.33 -5.75
CA LEU A 130 -1.29 -9.68 -5.60
C LEU A 130 -2.75 -9.72 -6.08
N MET A 131 -3.57 -8.72 -5.73
CA MET A 131 -4.95 -8.64 -6.24
C MET A 131 -5.01 -8.45 -7.76
N ALA A 132 -4.16 -7.61 -8.34
CA ALA A 132 -4.11 -7.44 -9.79
C ALA A 132 -3.68 -8.73 -10.50
N ALA A 133 -2.72 -9.47 -9.95
CA ALA A 133 -2.26 -10.75 -10.46
C ALA A 133 -3.38 -11.82 -10.38
N GLU A 134 -4.07 -11.90 -9.24
CA GLU A 134 -5.19 -12.83 -9.05
C GLU A 134 -6.34 -12.55 -10.02
N MET A 135 -6.65 -11.27 -10.28
CA MET A 135 -7.66 -10.90 -11.29
C MET A 135 -7.28 -11.38 -12.70
N LEU A 136 -5.99 -11.32 -13.07
CA LEU A 136 -5.53 -11.88 -14.35
C LEU A 136 -5.66 -13.40 -14.37
N PHE A 137 -5.37 -14.08 -13.26
CA PHE A 137 -5.44 -15.53 -13.16
C PHE A 137 -6.89 -16.06 -13.21
N LYS A 138 -7.85 -15.31 -12.65
CA LYS A 138 -9.26 -15.72 -12.55
C LYS A 138 -9.87 -16.05 -13.92
N SER A 139 -10.34 -17.29 -14.09
CA SER A 139 -10.90 -17.80 -15.35
C SER A 139 -12.11 -17.02 -15.89
N THR A 140 -12.87 -16.35 -15.02
CA THR A 140 -14.04 -15.55 -15.41
C THR A 140 -13.68 -14.14 -15.89
N CYS A 141 -12.41 -13.73 -15.79
CA CYS A 141 -12.00 -12.38 -16.15
C CYS A 141 -11.80 -12.26 -17.67
N ILE A 142 -12.70 -11.52 -18.31
CA ILE A 142 -12.58 -11.13 -19.73
C ILE A 142 -12.35 -9.63 -19.93
N ASN A 143 -12.50 -8.82 -18.86
CA ASN A 143 -12.36 -7.35 -18.90
C ASN A 143 -10.95 -6.92 -18.47
N PHE A 144 -9.98 -7.05 -19.36
CA PHE A 144 -8.57 -6.78 -19.06
C PHE A 144 -8.28 -5.28 -18.93
N MET A 145 -8.91 -4.46 -19.76
CA MET A 145 -8.68 -3.00 -19.77
C MET A 145 -9.24 -2.33 -18.51
N HIS A 146 -10.38 -2.84 -18.03
CA HIS A 146 -11.10 -2.33 -16.86
C HIS A 146 -10.80 -3.11 -15.57
N MET A 147 -9.79 -3.98 -15.57
CA MET A 147 -9.41 -4.82 -14.41
C MET A 147 -9.16 -4.01 -13.13
N HIS A 148 -8.66 -2.77 -13.27
CA HIS A 148 -8.40 -1.88 -12.14
C HIS A 148 -9.65 -1.54 -11.31
N LEU A 149 -10.85 -1.58 -11.92
CA LEU A 149 -12.11 -1.39 -11.21
C LEU A 149 -12.41 -2.59 -10.31
N ASN A 150 -12.26 -3.81 -10.85
CA ASN A 150 -12.45 -5.05 -10.08
C ASN A 150 -11.46 -5.15 -8.91
N VAL A 151 -10.21 -4.73 -9.13
CA VAL A 151 -9.20 -4.66 -8.06
C VAL A 151 -9.61 -3.66 -6.99
N MET A 152 -10.10 -2.48 -7.37
CA MET A 152 -10.59 -1.47 -6.43
C MET A 152 -11.77 -1.99 -5.59
N ASP A 153 -12.72 -2.68 -6.22
CA ASP A 153 -13.89 -3.24 -5.53
C ASP A 153 -13.46 -4.33 -4.52
N LYS A 154 -12.54 -5.21 -4.90
CA LYS A 154 -11.98 -6.23 -3.98
C LYS A 154 -11.20 -5.63 -2.82
N LEU A 155 -10.37 -4.62 -3.08
CA LEU A 155 -9.65 -3.92 -2.01
C LEU A 155 -10.61 -3.20 -1.05
N LYS A 156 -11.77 -2.77 -1.54
CA LYS A 156 -12.82 -2.15 -0.71
C LYS A 156 -13.54 -3.19 0.15
N GLU A 157 -13.87 -4.35 -0.41
CA GLU A 157 -14.45 -5.48 0.33
C GLU A 157 -13.52 -5.93 1.47
N ASP A 158 -12.22 -6.05 1.20
CA ASP A 158 -11.21 -6.54 2.15
C ASP A 158 -10.41 -5.42 2.83
N ALA A 159 -10.95 -4.20 2.89
CA ALA A 159 -10.21 -3.01 3.33
C ALA A 159 -9.61 -3.16 4.73
N LYS A 160 -10.30 -3.85 5.64
CA LYS A 160 -9.85 -4.07 7.02
C LYS A 160 -8.68 -5.04 7.09
N THR A 161 -8.80 -6.17 6.41
CA THR A 161 -7.78 -7.23 6.39
C THR A 161 -6.51 -6.75 5.71
N LEU A 162 -6.64 -5.97 4.64
CA LEU A 162 -5.52 -5.51 3.82
C LEU A 162 -4.96 -4.14 4.25
N ARG A 163 -5.41 -3.59 5.39
CA ARG A 163 -4.98 -2.31 5.97
C ARG A 163 -5.25 -1.08 5.08
N PHE A 164 -6.37 -1.05 4.36
CA PHE A 164 -6.84 0.09 3.55
C PHE A 164 -7.94 0.93 4.24
N ASN A 165 -8.22 0.70 5.53
CA ASN A 165 -9.28 1.39 6.28
C ASN A 165 -9.19 2.92 6.20
N ASN A 166 -7.98 3.47 6.23
CA ASN A 166 -7.72 4.91 6.24
C ASN A 166 -7.81 5.57 4.84
N ILE A 167 -8.14 4.81 3.79
CA ILE A 167 -8.17 5.29 2.40
C ILE A 167 -9.61 5.52 1.93
N PHE A 168 -10.51 4.56 2.16
CA PHE A 168 -11.86 4.62 1.58
C PHE A 168 -12.78 5.70 2.17
N GLY A 169 -12.42 6.30 3.31
CA GLY A 169 -13.10 7.46 3.89
C GLY A 169 -12.62 8.81 3.38
N ASN A 170 -11.51 8.87 2.64
CA ASN A 170 -10.91 10.11 2.14
C ASN A 170 -10.82 10.09 0.60
N LEU A 171 -11.47 11.05 -0.07
CA LEU A 171 -11.56 11.08 -1.53
C LEU A 171 -10.20 11.28 -2.22
N ALA A 172 -9.31 12.10 -1.64
CA ALA A 172 -7.98 12.35 -2.18
C ALA A 172 -7.13 11.07 -2.14
N ARG A 173 -7.11 10.39 -0.99
CA ARG A 173 -6.41 9.10 -0.83
C ARG A 173 -6.98 8.01 -1.74
N LYS A 174 -8.30 7.97 -1.93
CA LYS A 174 -8.95 7.05 -2.88
C LYS A 174 -8.54 7.33 -4.33
N ARG A 175 -8.43 8.59 -4.75
CA ARG A 175 -7.93 8.97 -6.09
C ARG A 175 -6.47 8.55 -6.27
N TYR A 176 -5.63 8.79 -5.26
CA TYR A 176 -4.23 8.34 -5.28
C TYR A 176 -4.11 6.81 -5.37
N LEU A 177 -4.89 6.07 -4.59
CA LEU A 177 -4.96 4.62 -4.67
C LEU A 177 -5.36 4.15 -6.07
N MET A 178 -6.39 4.77 -6.69
CA MET A 178 -6.82 4.43 -8.04
C MET A 178 -5.70 4.60 -9.07
N MET A 179 -4.93 5.68 -8.99
CA MET A 179 -3.76 5.90 -9.85
C MET A 179 -2.73 4.77 -9.68
N VAL A 180 -2.42 4.38 -8.44
CA VAL A 180 -1.47 3.29 -8.17
C VAL A 180 -2.01 1.94 -8.70
N ILE A 181 -3.29 1.64 -8.49
CA ILE A 181 -3.92 0.42 -9.01
C ILE A 181 -3.83 0.37 -10.53
N LYS A 182 -4.15 1.45 -11.25
CA LYS A 182 -4.05 1.51 -12.72
C LYS A 182 -2.62 1.20 -13.20
N ARG A 183 -1.61 1.81 -12.59
CA ARG A 183 -0.19 1.56 -12.91
C ARG A 183 0.20 0.10 -12.67
N ILE A 184 -0.16 -0.45 -11.50
CA ILE A 184 0.14 -1.84 -11.16
C ILE A 184 -0.58 -2.81 -12.10
N CYS A 185 -1.86 -2.56 -12.42
CA CYS A 185 -2.62 -3.41 -13.35
C CYS A 185 -1.99 -3.44 -14.75
N SER A 186 -1.58 -2.29 -15.29
CA SER A 186 -0.87 -2.24 -16.58
C SER A 186 0.47 -3.00 -16.52
N SER A 187 1.25 -2.80 -15.46
CA SER A 187 2.50 -3.56 -15.26
C SER A 187 2.27 -5.07 -15.19
N GLN A 188 1.24 -5.54 -14.48
CA GLN A 188 0.88 -6.96 -14.41
C GLN A 188 0.41 -7.49 -15.77
N ARG A 189 -0.42 -6.75 -16.49
CA ARG A 189 -0.86 -7.11 -17.85
C ARG A 189 0.32 -7.22 -18.82
N ASN A 190 1.26 -6.28 -18.79
CA ASN A 190 2.41 -6.35 -19.67
C ASN A 190 3.33 -7.54 -19.30
N SER A 191 3.58 -7.78 -18.01
CA SER A 191 4.31 -8.96 -17.53
C SER A 191 3.66 -10.27 -18.00
N PHE A 192 2.33 -10.35 -17.90
CA PHE A 192 1.60 -11.55 -18.31
C PHE A 192 1.59 -11.72 -19.85
N ARG A 193 1.46 -10.63 -20.61
CA ARG A 193 1.59 -10.62 -22.07
C ARG A 193 2.98 -11.07 -22.53
N GLU A 194 4.05 -10.58 -21.89
CA GLU A 194 5.41 -11.02 -22.16
C GLU A 194 5.59 -12.52 -21.89
N MET A 195 5.01 -13.02 -20.79
CA MET A 195 5.02 -14.46 -20.49
C MET A 195 4.29 -15.28 -21.56
N ILE A 196 3.13 -14.81 -22.06
CA ILE A 196 2.40 -15.47 -23.17
C ILE A 196 3.24 -15.43 -24.44
N ARG A 197 3.82 -14.28 -24.79
CA ARG A 197 4.66 -14.15 -25.99
C ARG A 197 5.85 -15.10 -25.94
N ASP A 198 6.56 -15.13 -24.82
CA ASP A 198 7.77 -15.92 -24.67
C ASP A 198 7.45 -17.43 -24.67
N SER A 199 6.23 -17.83 -24.30
CA SER A 199 5.81 -19.25 -24.35
C SER A 199 5.37 -19.71 -25.74
N VAL A 200 4.96 -18.80 -26.63
CA VAL A 200 4.51 -19.13 -28.00
C VAL A 200 5.53 -18.80 -29.10
N THR A 201 6.48 -17.89 -28.84
CA THR A 201 7.45 -17.40 -29.82
C THR A 201 8.87 -17.44 -29.30
N GLY A 202 9.82 -17.79 -30.17
CA GLY A 202 11.26 -17.76 -29.90
C GLY A 202 11.80 -19.11 -29.45
N ASN A 203 12.97 -19.11 -28.80
CA ASN A 203 13.66 -20.33 -28.38
C ASN A 203 13.17 -20.86 -27.03
N ASN A 204 12.32 -20.09 -26.32
CA ASN A 204 11.83 -20.40 -24.99
C ASN A 204 10.36 -20.85 -25.00
N THR A 205 9.92 -21.44 -26.11
CA THR A 205 8.56 -21.99 -26.20
C THR A 205 8.35 -23.07 -25.14
N LYS A 206 7.12 -23.18 -24.63
CA LYS A 206 6.79 -24.08 -23.52
C LYS A 206 5.60 -24.94 -23.86
N THR A 207 5.54 -26.12 -23.28
CA THR A 207 4.31 -26.92 -23.24
C THR A 207 3.19 -26.12 -22.56
N LEU A 208 1.93 -26.51 -22.77
CA LEU A 208 0.81 -25.85 -22.12
C LEU A 208 0.92 -25.97 -20.60
N GLU A 209 1.28 -27.15 -20.12
CA GLU A 209 1.45 -27.50 -18.70
C GLU A 209 2.51 -26.65 -18.02
N ASP A 210 3.70 -26.54 -18.62
CA ASP A 210 4.81 -25.75 -18.06
C ASP A 210 4.44 -24.26 -18.00
N PHE A 211 3.75 -23.75 -19.02
CA PHE A 211 3.25 -22.38 -19.02
C PHE A 211 2.21 -22.15 -17.93
N VAL A 212 1.25 -23.07 -17.77
CA VAL A 212 0.21 -22.99 -16.74
C VAL A 212 0.83 -23.01 -15.35
N TYR A 213 1.82 -23.87 -15.14
CA TYR A 213 2.57 -23.94 -13.88
C TYR A 213 3.28 -22.62 -13.59
N ASP A 214 4.05 -22.08 -14.54
CA ASP A 214 4.75 -20.81 -14.39
C ASP A 214 3.78 -19.64 -14.14
N ALA A 215 2.66 -19.61 -14.86
CA ALA A 215 1.62 -18.61 -14.66
C ALA A 215 1.00 -18.72 -13.26
N CYS A 216 0.78 -19.94 -12.76
CA CYS A 216 0.27 -20.18 -11.41
C CYS A 216 1.26 -19.68 -10.36
N VAL A 217 2.53 -20.07 -10.45
CA VAL A 217 3.57 -19.64 -9.50
C VAL A 217 3.71 -18.12 -9.43
N ARG A 218 3.54 -17.42 -10.56
CA ARG A 218 3.70 -15.96 -10.60
C ARG A 218 2.44 -15.17 -10.28
N PHE A 219 1.25 -15.67 -10.64
CA PHE A 219 0.01 -14.88 -10.59
C PHE A 219 -1.08 -15.45 -9.68
N SER A 220 -0.96 -16.69 -9.22
CA SER A 220 -1.87 -17.26 -8.22
C SER A 220 -1.41 -16.92 -6.81
N ARG A 221 -2.36 -16.69 -5.90
CA ARG A 221 -2.11 -16.53 -4.46
C ARG A 221 -2.09 -17.87 -3.71
N GLY A 222 -2.51 -18.97 -4.35
CA GLY A 222 -2.72 -20.27 -3.72
C GLY A 222 -1.92 -21.42 -4.32
N ASP A 223 -2.16 -22.62 -3.81
CA ASP A 223 -1.46 -23.84 -4.20
C ASP A 223 -1.69 -24.20 -5.68
N TYR A 224 -0.60 -24.56 -6.35
CA TYR A 224 -0.59 -25.01 -7.75
C TYR A 224 -1.47 -26.23 -8.01
N ASN A 225 -1.78 -27.02 -6.98
CA ASN A 225 -2.66 -28.19 -7.08
C ASN A 225 -4.12 -27.82 -7.39
N GLN A 226 -4.49 -26.54 -7.27
CA GLN A 226 -5.86 -26.07 -7.50
C GLN A 226 -6.06 -25.41 -8.87
N VAL A 227 -5.11 -25.55 -9.80
CA VAL A 227 -5.33 -25.05 -11.16
C VAL A 227 -6.40 -25.88 -11.85
N GLY A 228 -7.63 -25.37 -11.83
CA GLY A 228 -8.76 -26.03 -12.48
C GLY A 228 -8.62 -26.04 -14.00
N HIS A 229 -9.20 -27.06 -14.63
CA HIS A 229 -9.20 -27.25 -16.10
C HIS A 229 -9.67 -26.01 -16.88
N ILE A 230 -10.57 -25.21 -16.30
CA ILE A 230 -11.07 -23.96 -16.91
C ILE A 230 -9.94 -22.91 -17.02
N ALA A 231 -9.04 -22.82 -16.04
CA ALA A 231 -7.90 -21.92 -16.11
C ALA A 231 -6.92 -22.36 -17.21
N THR A 232 -6.61 -23.66 -17.28
CA THR A 232 -5.79 -24.25 -18.36
C THR A 232 -6.39 -23.98 -19.74
N ALA A 233 -7.69 -24.22 -19.92
CA ALA A 233 -8.39 -23.93 -21.16
C ALA A 233 -8.28 -22.45 -21.55
N ARG A 234 -8.44 -21.53 -20.58
CA ARG A 234 -8.27 -20.10 -20.83
C ARG A 234 -6.86 -19.74 -21.27
N PHE A 235 -5.85 -20.34 -20.66
CA PHE A 235 -4.46 -20.12 -21.04
C PHE A 235 -4.15 -20.67 -22.45
N ALA A 236 -4.71 -21.82 -22.81
CA ALA A 236 -4.61 -22.35 -24.16
C ALA A 236 -5.24 -21.40 -25.19
N ILE A 237 -6.43 -20.84 -24.90
CA ILE A 237 -7.08 -19.83 -25.75
C ILE A 237 -6.23 -18.57 -25.88
N LEU A 238 -5.66 -18.06 -24.79
CA LEU A 238 -4.81 -16.87 -24.82
C LEU A 238 -3.53 -17.09 -25.63
N ARG A 239 -2.90 -18.27 -25.49
CA ARG A 239 -1.74 -18.68 -26.30
C ARG A 239 -2.11 -18.80 -27.77
N ARG A 240 -3.27 -19.38 -28.08
CA ARG A 240 -3.82 -19.44 -29.43
C ARG A 240 -4.00 -18.08 -30.06
N PHE A 241 -4.71 -17.20 -29.37
CA PHE A 241 -4.88 -15.83 -29.81
C PHE A 241 -3.53 -15.14 -30.05
N ALA A 242 -2.56 -15.35 -29.16
CA ALA A 242 -1.23 -14.75 -29.27
C ALA A 242 -0.48 -15.20 -30.54
N TYR A 243 -0.46 -16.50 -30.88
CA TYR A 243 0.23 -16.95 -32.08
C TYR A 243 -0.55 -16.69 -33.38
N GLU A 244 -1.87 -16.49 -33.32
CA GLU A 244 -2.69 -16.06 -34.47
C GLU A 244 -2.53 -14.56 -34.75
N HIS A 245 -2.11 -13.78 -33.76
CA HIS A 245 -1.96 -12.32 -33.82
C HIS A 245 -0.57 -11.85 -33.33
N LEU A 246 0.49 -12.41 -33.92
CA LEU A 246 1.88 -12.12 -33.53
C LEU A 246 2.22 -10.61 -33.62
N ASP A 247 1.60 -9.88 -34.55
CA ASP A 247 1.82 -8.44 -34.74
C ASP A 247 1.35 -7.59 -33.55
N LEU A 248 0.50 -8.13 -32.69
CA LEU A 248 0.04 -7.48 -31.45
C LEU A 248 0.99 -7.72 -30.27
N LEU A 249 1.76 -8.81 -30.28
CA LEU A 249 2.67 -9.18 -29.18
C LEU A 249 3.95 -8.32 -29.12
N ASP A 250 4.34 -7.72 -30.22
CA ASP A 250 5.51 -6.82 -30.24
C ASP A 250 5.15 -5.38 -29.88
N ARG A 251 3.85 -5.04 -29.87
CA ARG A 251 3.35 -3.72 -29.46
C ARG A 251 3.30 -3.64 -27.94
N GLY A 252 4.35 -3.10 -27.33
CA GLY A 252 4.32 -2.76 -25.91
C GLY A 252 3.10 -1.89 -25.58
N GLU A 253 2.42 -2.15 -24.45
CA GLU A 253 1.50 -1.17 -23.90
C GLU A 253 2.30 0.12 -23.70
N SER A 254 1.91 1.22 -24.35
CA SER A 254 2.38 2.51 -23.87
C SER A 254 1.85 2.61 -22.45
N GLU A 255 2.74 2.70 -21.46
CA GLU A 255 2.35 3.13 -20.13
C GLU A 255 1.61 4.45 -20.37
N ASP A 256 0.27 4.41 -20.28
CA ASP A 256 -0.58 5.57 -20.53
C ASP A 256 -0.01 6.64 -19.63
N GLY A 257 0.72 7.57 -20.25
CA GLY A 257 1.29 8.72 -19.59
C GLY A 257 0.10 9.37 -18.93
N SER A 258 0.00 9.21 -17.62
CA SER A 258 -1.06 9.77 -16.80
C SER A 258 -0.82 11.28 -16.70
N ASP A 259 -0.72 11.92 -17.86
CA ASP A 259 -0.33 13.31 -18.09
C ASP A 259 -1.44 14.25 -17.58
N ASP A 260 -2.62 13.73 -17.25
CA ASP A 260 -3.73 14.51 -16.65
C ASP A 260 -3.66 14.67 -15.12
N MET A 261 -2.57 14.28 -14.47
CA MET A 261 -2.33 14.59 -13.04
C MET A 261 -1.04 15.38 -12.81
N ALA A 262 -0.49 15.98 -13.86
CA ALA A 262 0.66 16.87 -13.76
C ALA A 262 0.22 18.34 -13.66
N SER A 263 -0.21 18.78 -12.46
CA SER A 263 0.17 20.11 -11.92
C SER A 263 -0.28 20.33 -10.47
N ALA A 264 0.06 19.41 -9.57
CA ALA A 264 0.10 19.74 -8.14
C ALA A 264 1.30 19.04 -7.48
N ASP A 265 2.48 19.46 -7.96
CA ASP A 265 3.57 19.88 -7.08
C ASP A 265 4.00 18.93 -5.95
N ARG A 266 4.87 17.96 -6.28
CA ARG A 266 6.19 17.82 -5.61
C ARG A 266 6.96 16.64 -6.17
N ALA A 267 8.17 16.94 -6.63
CA ALA A 267 9.23 15.98 -6.88
C ALA A 267 9.59 15.26 -5.57
N SER A 268 8.91 14.17 -5.26
CA SER A 268 9.49 13.15 -4.36
C SER A 268 10.37 12.23 -5.20
N PRO A 269 11.70 12.25 -5.02
CA PRO A 269 12.59 11.33 -5.70
C PRO A 269 12.23 9.92 -5.25
N SER A 270 11.78 9.05 -6.17
CA SER A 270 11.49 7.64 -5.85
C SER A 270 12.78 6.95 -5.38
N PRO A 271 12.88 6.46 -4.12
CA PRO A 271 14.05 5.74 -3.64
C PRO A 271 13.78 4.22 -3.61
N ASP A 272 12.96 3.70 -4.52
CA ASP A 272 12.49 2.32 -4.39
C ASP A 272 12.50 1.54 -5.72
N ARG A 273 13.71 1.39 -6.27
CA ARG A 273 14.08 0.15 -6.95
C ARG A 273 14.45 -0.86 -5.86
N SER A 274 13.46 -1.35 -5.12
CA SER A 274 13.66 -2.55 -4.31
C SER A 274 14.15 -3.68 -5.23
N PRO A 275 15.29 -4.32 -4.91
CA PRO A 275 15.77 -5.45 -5.66
C PRO A 275 14.73 -6.57 -5.52
N ALA A 276 14.32 -7.13 -6.67
CA ALA A 276 13.56 -8.36 -6.66
C ALA A 276 14.35 -9.40 -5.86
N THR A 277 13.78 -9.87 -4.75
CA THR A 277 14.27 -11.02 -4.01
C THR A 277 14.23 -12.22 -4.94
N HIS A 278 15.38 -12.49 -5.56
CA HIS A 278 15.67 -13.73 -6.25
C HIS A 278 15.74 -14.85 -5.21
N ALA A 279 14.74 -15.73 -5.20
CA ALA A 279 14.97 -17.09 -4.77
C ALA A 279 15.75 -17.80 -5.90
N ALA A 280 17.00 -18.13 -5.58
CA ALA A 280 17.84 -19.18 -6.14
C ALA A 280 17.86 -19.39 -7.67
N SER A 281 18.88 -18.81 -8.33
CA SER A 281 19.65 -19.54 -9.34
C SER A 281 21.06 -18.98 -9.40
N LEU A 282 22.03 -19.81 -9.01
CA LEU A 282 23.47 -19.57 -9.13
C LEU A 282 23.87 -19.82 -10.58
N GLU A 283 23.88 -18.78 -11.42
CA GLU A 283 24.76 -18.73 -12.58
C GLU A 283 25.35 -17.32 -12.71
N GLU A 284 26.67 -17.23 -12.56
CA GLU A 284 27.49 -16.04 -12.80
C GLU A 284 27.43 -15.67 -14.29
N GLY A 285 26.45 -14.81 -14.64
CA GLY A 285 26.32 -14.23 -15.97
C GLY A 285 26.46 -12.71 -15.93
N GLU A 286 27.47 -12.20 -16.64
CA GLU A 286 27.85 -10.79 -16.80
C GLU A 286 26.68 -9.79 -16.80
N ALA A 287 26.82 -8.72 -16.02
CA ALA A 287 25.86 -7.62 -15.90
C ALA A 287 25.70 -6.85 -17.23
N LYS A 288 24.79 -7.33 -18.10
CA LYS A 288 24.39 -6.65 -19.33
C LYS A 288 23.73 -5.30 -18.99
N ARG A 289 24.49 -4.22 -19.18
CA ARG A 289 24.02 -2.83 -19.13
C ARG A 289 22.77 -2.67 -20.00
N LYS A 290 21.62 -2.45 -19.36
CA LYS A 290 20.33 -2.15 -20.02
C LYS A 290 20.48 -0.87 -20.87
N ARG A 291 20.76 -1.03 -22.17
CA ARG A 291 20.74 0.07 -23.15
C ARG A 291 19.34 0.68 -23.17
N LYS A 292 19.23 1.92 -22.70
CA LYS A 292 18.03 2.77 -22.82
C LYS A 292 17.79 3.00 -24.32
N ARG A 293 16.99 2.12 -24.95
CA ARG A 293 16.57 2.28 -26.34
C ARG A 293 15.81 3.60 -26.43
N LYS A 294 16.46 4.63 -26.98
CA LYS A 294 15.79 5.84 -27.46
C LYS A 294 14.95 5.42 -28.65
N SER A 295 13.73 4.94 -28.43
CA SER A 295 12.76 4.69 -29.50
C SER A 295 12.26 6.05 -30.01
N ALA A 296 13.11 6.73 -30.78
CA ALA A 296 12.73 7.92 -31.51
C ALA A 296 11.68 7.49 -32.55
N GLY A 297 10.42 7.90 -32.35
CA GLY A 297 9.39 7.86 -33.39
C GLY A 297 8.47 6.63 -33.44
N VAL A 298 8.49 5.71 -32.46
CA VAL A 298 7.44 4.68 -32.40
C VAL A 298 6.15 5.36 -31.98
N LEU A 299 5.31 5.69 -32.96
CA LEU A 299 3.96 6.23 -32.78
C LEU A 299 3.22 5.38 -31.76
N ARG A 300 2.67 6.01 -30.71
CA ARG A 300 1.82 5.32 -29.73
C ARG A 300 0.72 4.58 -30.51
N PRO A 301 0.50 3.28 -30.26
CA PRO A 301 -0.60 2.55 -30.90
C PRO A 301 -1.91 3.31 -30.71
N LYS A 302 -2.77 3.31 -31.74
CA LYS A 302 -4.11 3.88 -31.61
C LYS A 302 -4.83 3.17 -30.45
N LYS A 303 -5.52 3.95 -29.61
CA LYS A 303 -6.27 3.42 -28.47
C LYS A 303 -7.22 2.31 -28.93
N GLY A 304 -7.17 1.17 -28.26
CA GLY A 304 -8.02 0.02 -28.57
C GLY A 304 -7.48 -0.91 -29.65
N VAL A 305 -6.24 -0.73 -30.10
CA VAL A 305 -5.51 -1.65 -31.02
C VAL A 305 -4.30 -2.29 -30.32
N ASP A 306 -4.29 -2.25 -28.99
CA ASP A 306 -3.35 -2.99 -28.16
C ASP A 306 -3.83 -4.44 -27.97
N PHE A 307 -2.90 -5.32 -27.58
CA PHE A 307 -3.15 -6.75 -27.40
C PHE A 307 -4.36 -7.05 -26.52
N TRP A 308 -4.47 -6.42 -25.34
CA TRP A 308 -5.53 -6.73 -24.38
C TRP A 308 -6.89 -6.20 -24.81
N SER A 309 -6.94 -5.05 -25.49
CA SER A 309 -8.17 -4.55 -26.11
C SER A 309 -8.70 -5.52 -27.17
N GLU A 310 -7.84 -6.09 -28.02
CA GLU A 310 -8.26 -7.06 -29.04
C GLU A 310 -8.67 -8.41 -28.42
N VAL A 311 -7.96 -8.88 -27.39
CA VAL A 311 -8.36 -10.07 -26.61
C VAL A 311 -9.75 -9.87 -25.99
N GLU A 312 -10.02 -8.71 -25.37
CA GLU A 312 -11.31 -8.41 -24.75
C GLU A 312 -12.43 -8.38 -25.80
N LYS A 313 -12.22 -7.74 -26.96
CA LYS A 313 -13.17 -7.78 -28.10
C LYS A 313 -13.44 -9.20 -28.57
N TRP A 314 -12.39 -10.01 -28.69
CA TRP A 314 -12.50 -11.41 -29.11
C TRP A 314 -13.36 -12.21 -28.13
N PHE A 315 -13.11 -12.10 -26.82
CA PHE A 315 -13.93 -12.78 -25.81
C PHE A 315 -15.39 -12.31 -25.81
N VAL A 316 -15.63 -11.01 -25.98
CA VAL A 316 -17.01 -10.46 -26.04
C VAL A 316 -17.77 -10.98 -27.26
N ALA A 317 -17.13 -11.02 -28.43
CA ALA A 317 -17.74 -11.55 -29.65
C ALA A 317 -18.13 -13.03 -29.48
N HIS A 318 -17.18 -13.86 -29.06
CA HIS A 318 -17.41 -15.30 -28.90
C HIS A 318 -18.37 -15.61 -27.74
N ARG A 319 -18.38 -14.81 -26.66
CA ARG A 319 -19.35 -14.96 -25.59
C ARG A 319 -20.79 -14.69 -26.07
N THR A 320 -20.95 -13.78 -27.02
CA THR A 320 -22.24 -13.45 -27.62
C THR A 320 -22.71 -14.58 -28.55
N GLU A 321 -21.80 -15.16 -29.32
CA GLU A 321 -22.10 -16.24 -30.27
C GLU A 321 -22.28 -17.61 -29.60
N TRP A 322 -21.37 -17.98 -28.70
CA TRP A 322 -21.27 -19.32 -28.11
C TRP A 322 -21.89 -19.42 -26.71
N GLY A 323 -22.29 -18.29 -26.13
CA GLY A 323 -22.89 -18.17 -24.81
C GLY A 323 -21.90 -17.86 -23.68
N ALA A 324 -22.44 -17.55 -22.51
CA ALA A 324 -21.66 -17.08 -21.36
C ALA A 324 -20.93 -18.16 -20.56
N LYS A 325 -21.30 -19.43 -20.73
CA LYS A 325 -20.76 -20.56 -19.97
C LYS A 325 -19.76 -21.32 -20.83
N TRP A 326 -18.60 -21.65 -20.28
CA TRP A 326 -17.56 -22.45 -20.94
C TRP A 326 -18.00 -23.90 -21.20
N SER A 327 -19.10 -24.33 -20.57
CA SER A 327 -19.69 -25.66 -20.72
C SER A 327 -20.64 -25.78 -21.92
N THR A 328 -20.86 -24.74 -22.73
CA THR A 328 -21.65 -24.89 -23.95
C THR A 328 -20.87 -25.71 -24.99
N VAL A 329 -21.59 -26.43 -25.86
CA VAL A 329 -20.99 -27.29 -26.88
C VAL A 329 -19.98 -26.54 -27.78
N PRO A 330 -20.27 -25.32 -28.27
CA PRO A 330 -19.30 -24.59 -29.09
C PRO A 330 -18.01 -24.26 -28.34
N TRP A 331 -18.10 -23.83 -27.06
CA TRP A 331 -16.91 -23.59 -26.23
C TRP A 331 -16.09 -24.86 -26.02
N LYS A 332 -16.73 -25.98 -25.69
CA LYS A 332 -16.03 -27.27 -25.51
C LYS A 332 -15.28 -27.70 -26.77
N ASN A 333 -15.94 -27.64 -27.93
CA ASN A 333 -15.33 -28.01 -29.20
C ASN A 333 -14.13 -27.11 -29.51
N TYR A 334 -14.27 -25.79 -29.32
CA TYR A 334 -13.18 -24.85 -29.53
C TYR A 334 -12.01 -25.06 -28.56
N ILE A 335 -12.30 -25.31 -27.27
CA ILE A 335 -11.28 -25.59 -26.25
C ILE A 335 -10.51 -26.86 -26.58
N HIS A 336 -11.21 -27.95 -26.94
CA HIS A 336 -10.59 -29.21 -27.31
C HIS A 336 -9.66 -29.03 -28.52
N ASP A 337 -10.17 -28.44 -29.61
CA ASP A 337 -9.37 -28.11 -30.80
C ASP A 337 -8.17 -27.21 -30.46
N THR A 338 -8.34 -26.26 -29.55
CA THR A 338 -7.26 -25.35 -29.13
C THR A 338 -6.17 -26.07 -28.33
N VAL A 339 -6.56 -26.93 -27.39
CA VAL A 339 -5.62 -27.70 -26.57
C VAL A 339 -4.84 -28.70 -27.42
N ASP A 340 -5.53 -29.42 -28.32
CA ASP A 340 -4.88 -30.37 -29.23
C ASP A 340 -3.85 -29.67 -30.11
N LYS A 341 -4.23 -28.52 -30.71
CA LYS A 341 -3.31 -27.71 -31.52
C LYS A 341 -2.12 -27.19 -30.73
N ASP A 342 -2.32 -26.79 -29.47
CA ASP A 342 -1.22 -26.34 -28.62
C ASP A 342 -0.26 -27.51 -28.32
N HIS A 343 -0.77 -28.70 -27.98
CA HIS A 343 0.04 -29.89 -27.76
C HIS A 343 0.79 -30.36 -29.01
N GLU A 344 0.16 -30.31 -30.18
CA GLU A 344 0.80 -30.67 -31.45
C GLU A 344 1.95 -29.71 -31.79
N LYS A 345 1.74 -28.41 -31.54
CA LYS A 345 2.69 -27.35 -31.88
C LYS A 345 3.85 -27.25 -30.89
N TYR A 346 3.59 -27.43 -29.60
CA TYR A 346 4.57 -27.24 -28.53
C TYR A 346 4.86 -28.55 -27.79
N LYS A 347 5.32 -29.56 -28.55
CA LYS A 347 5.77 -30.83 -27.98
C LYS A 347 6.98 -30.61 -27.08
N ALA A 348 7.03 -31.36 -25.98
CA ALA A 348 8.22 -31.42 -25.14
C ALA A 348 9.42 -31.77 -26.03
N GLN A 349 10.37 -30.85 -26.13
CA GLN A 349 11.61 -31.14 -26.83
C GLN A 349 12.32 -32.21 -26.00
N GLU A 350 12.39 -33.43 -26.54
CA GLU A 350 13.21 -34.47 -25.93
C GLU A 350 14.64 -33.93 -25.92
N VAL A 351 15.09 -33.51 -24.74
CA VAL A 351 16.47 -33.11 -24.53
C VAL A 351 17.26 -34.40 -24.65
N PHE A 352 17.69 -34.70 -25.88
CA PHE A 352 18.62 -35.78 -26.14
C PHE A 352 19.89 -35.43 -25.38
N ASN A 353 20.09 -36.09 -24.24
CA ASN A 353 21.28 -35.92 -23.45
C ASN A 353 22.35 -36.86 -24.01
N PRO A 354 23.33 -36.38 -24.81
CA PRO A 354 24.31 -37.24 -25.45
C PRO A 354 25.18 -38.00 -24.45
N TYR A 355 25.25 -37.53 -23.20
CA TYR A 355 26.03 -38.18 -22.13
C TYR A 355 25.30 -39.39 -21.52
N MET A 356 23.98 -39.49 -21.64
CA MET A 356 23.23 -40.66 -21.14
C MET A 356 23.31 -41.87 -22.08
N MET A 357 23.92 -41.74 -23.26
CA MET A 357 24.10 -42.83 -24.22
C MET A 357 25.50 -43.46 -24.24
N GLN A 358 26.48 -42.91 -23.50
CA GLN A 358 27.85 -43.43 -23.53
C GLN A 358 28.10 -44.63 -22.60
N ASP A 359 27.19 -44.94 -21.67
CA ASP A 359 27.39 -46.02 -20.69
C ASP A 359 26.76 -47.37 -21.09
N ILE A 360 26.16 -47.50 -22.28
CA ILE A 360 25.50 -48.77 -22.70
C ILE A 360 26.36 -49.61 -23.66
N SER A 361 27.47 -49.09 -24.19
CA SER A 361 28.24 -49.77 -25.26
C SER A 361 29.58 -50.36 -24.85
N GLY A 362 29.90 -50.50 -23.56
CA GLY A 362 31.17 -51.07 -23.16
C GLY A 362 31.19 -51.71 -21.79
N ASP A 363 30.61 -52.90 -21.64
CA ASP A 363 31.28 -54.06 -21.01
C ASP A 363 30.41 -55.33 -21.12
N ALA A 364 30.54 -56.04 -22.25
CA ALA A 364 30.06 -57.42 -22.39
C ALA A 364 31.19 -58.43 -22.15
N GLY A 365 32.11 -58.12 -21.24
CA GLY A 365 33.24 -58.96 -20.85
C GLY A 365 33.19 -59.41 -19.40
N GLN A 366 32.70 -60.63 -19.17
CA GLN A 366 33.01 -61.46 -17.99
C GLN A 366 32.83 -60.84 -16.59
N MET A 367 31.68 -61.08 -15.95
CA MET A 367 31.64 -61.24 -14.50
C MET A 367 31.11 -62.63 -14.16
N SER A 368 32.06 -63.48 -13.77
CA SER A 368 31.86 -64.78 -13.14
C SER A 368 31.01 -64.64 -11.88
N ALA A 369 30.22 -65.68 -11.62
CA ALA A 369 29.45 -65.87 -10.42
C ALA A 369 30.26 -65.58 -9.14
N MET A 370 29.76 -64.66 -8.33
CA MET A 370 30.07 -64.61 -6.91
C MET A 370 28.81 -64.22 -6.15
N GLU A 371 28.21 -65.23 -5.52
CA GLU A 371 27.17 -65.08 -4.49
C GLU A 371 27.75 -64.29 -3.32
N THR A 372 27.14 -63.17 -2.96
CA THR A 372 27.19 -62.66 -1.59
C THR A 372 25.88 -62.02 -1.18
N ASP A 373 25.44 -62.53 -0.04
CA ASP A 373 24.26 -62.23 0.76
C ASP A 373 24.33 -60.85 1.43
N GLY A 374 23.16 -60.27 1.73
CA GLY A 374 22.95 -59.25 2.76
C GLY A 374 23.31 -57.78 2.43
N GLY A 375 22.30 -56.91 2.33
CA GLY A 375 22.53 -55.46 2.39
C GLY A 375 21.28 -54.59 2.15
N ILE A 376 20.62 -54.20 3.24
CA ILE A 376 19.53 -53.22 3.27
C ILE A 376 20.05 -51.86 2.82
N ALA A 377 19.52 -51.32 1.72
CA ALA A 377 19.67 -49.90 1.36
C ALA A 377 18.36 -49.35 0.78
N THR A 378 17.75 -48.44 1.54
CA THR A 378 16.61 -47.63 1.15
C THR A 378 17.05 -46.59 0.10
N ALA A 379 16.77 -46.88 -1.18
CA ALA A 379 16.85 -45.89 -2.25
C ALA A 379 15.54 -45.10 -2.33
N SER A 380 15.61 -43.81 -2.01
CA SER A 380 14.54 -42.84 -2.29
C SER A 380 14.58 -42.51 -3.77
N SER A 381 13.75 -43.20 -4.57
CA SER A 381 13.48 -42.85 -5.95
C SER A 381 12.47 -41.71 -6.00
N SER A 382 12.92 -40.50 -6.33
CA SER A 382 12.04 -39.41 -6.75
C SER A 382 11.50 -39.71 -8.15
N ALA A 383 10.43 -40.51 -8.21
CA ALA A 383 9.67 -40.71 -9.42
C ALA A 383 8.99 -39.38 -9.80
N GLY A 384 9.46 -38.81 -10.91
CA GLY A 384 8.89 -37.63 -11.54
C GLY A 384 7.40 -37.85 -11.83
N SER A 385 6.62 -36.85 -11.45
CA SER A 385 5.17 -36.72 -11.59
C SER A 385 4.72 -36.80 -13.06
N THR A 386 4.57 -38.01 -13.61
CA THR A 386 3.90 -38.26 -14.90
C THR A 386 2.42 -38.65 -14.74
N GLY A 387 1.95 -38.82 -13.50
CA GLY A 387 0.59 -39.27 -13.19
C GLY A 387 -0.56 -38.27 -13.44
N LEU A 388 -0.26 -37.00 -13.77
CA LEU A 388 -1.29 -35.98 -14.00
C LEU A 388 -1.80 -35.91 -15.45
N MET A 389 -1.06 -36.50 -16.41
CA MET A 389 -1.39 -36.45 -17.84
C MET A 389 -2.69 -37.21 -18.18
N SER A 390 -2.99 -38.31 -17.48
CA SER A 390 -4.19 -39.11 -17.79
C SER A 390 -5.49 -38.53 -17.22
N THR A 391 -5.42 -37.73 -16.15
CA THR A 391 -6.61 -37.16 -15.50
C THR A 391 -7.15 -35.94 -16.25
N LEU A 392 -6.29 -35.23 -16.98
CA LEU A 392 -6.65 -34.06 -17.77
C LEU A 392 -7.53 -34.40 -18.98
N LEU A 393 -7.19 -35.46 -19.73
CA LEU A 393 -7.99 -35.90 -20.87
C LEU A 393 -9.36 -36.48 -20.44
N GLY A 394 -9.42 -37.18 -19.29
CA GLY A 394 -10.68 -37.73 -18.76
C GLY A 394 -11.65 -36.67 -18.22
N ALA A 395 -11.14 -35.56 -17.67
CA ALA A 395 -11.98 -34.50 -17.09
C ALA A 395 -12.73 -33.67 -18.15
N PHE A 396 -12.21 -33.55 -19.38
CA PHE A 396 -12.88 -32.82 -20.45
C PHE A 396 -14.12 -33.54 -20.99
N SER A 397 -14.20 -34.87 -20.85
CA SER A 397 -15.41 -35.64 -21.20
C SER A 397 -16.53 -35.56 -20.13
N ALA A 398 -16.22 -35.10 -18.91
CA ALA A 398 -17.15 -35.05 -17.78
C ALA A 398 -17.75 -33.65 -17.50
N LEU A 399 -17.26 -32.61 -18.20
CA LEU A 399 -17.88 -31.28 -18.26
C LEU A 399 -18.90 -31.23 -19.38
#